data_AF-A0A432ZUA7-F1
#
_entry.id   AF-A0A432ZUA7-F1
#
_cell.length_a   1.000
_cell.length_b   1.000
_cell.length_c   1.000
_cell.angle_alpha   90.00
_cell.angle_beta   90.00
_cell.angle_gamma   90.00
#
_symmetry.space_group_name_H-M   'P 1'
#
loop_
_entity.id
_entity.type
_entity.pdbx_description
1 polymer ?
#
loop_
_entity_poly.entity_id
_entity_poly.type
_entity_poly.pdbx_seq_one_letter_code
_entity_poly.pdbx_strand_id
1 'polypeptide(L)' 'MNAEEKYGNVLIKRTATKIQSRYAVSKSQARYIAIKTLDALEAHGGSSKDSVQVERIIEVVVGSWLKNGNL' A
#
# COMPACT_ATOMS: atom_id res chain seq x y z
N MET A 1 12.39 12.09 6.06
CA MET A 1 11.84 11.81 4.72
C MET A 1 10.39 11.39 4.87
N ASN A 2 9.47 12.18 4.35
CA ASN A 2 8.04 11.85 4.33
C ASN A 2 7.76 10.83 3.21
N ALA A 3 6.57 10.22 3.21
CA ALA A 3 6.23 9.17 2.24
C ALA A 3 6.26 9.66 0.78
N GLU A 4 5.91 10.92 0.53
CA GLU A 4 5.93 11.49 -0.82
C GLU A 4 7.36 11.73 -1.33
N GLU A 5 8.28 12.12 -0.45
CA GLU A 5 9.72 12.21 -0.73
C GLU A 5 10.32 10.82 -0.98
N LYS A 6 9.86 9.80 -0.24
CA LYS A 6 10.38 8.43 -0.33
C LYS A 6 9.92 7.70 -1.59
N TYR A 7 8.62 7.74 -1.87
CA TYR A 7 7.99 6.92 -2.92
C TYR A 7 7.55 7.72 -4.14
N GLY A 8 7.45 9.04 -4.03
CA GLY A 8 6.80 9.88 -5.03
C GLY A 8 5.27 9.77 -4.98
N ASN A 9 4.61 10.87 -5.30
CA ASN A 9 3.14 10.95 -5.26
C ASN A 9 2.46 10.01 -6.29
N VAL A 10 3.14 9.71 -7.41
CA VAL A 10 2.62 8.82 -8.46
C VAL A 10 2.47 7.38 -7.94
N LEU A 11 3.50 6.84 -7.27
CA LEU A 11 3.49 5.48 -6.74
C LEU A 11 2.42 5.34 -5.64
N ILE A 12 2.38 6.29 -4.71
CA ILE A 12 1.36 6.31 -3.64
C ILE A 12 -0.04 6.34 -4.23
N LYS A 13 -0.31 7.22 -5.20
CA LYS A 13 -1.63 7.30 -5.85
C LYS A 13 -1.99 6.00 -6.55
N ARG A 14 -1.07 5.39 -7.32
CA ARG A 14 -1.33 4.13 -8.02
C ARG A 14 -1.66 2.99 -7.05
N THR A 15 -0.87 2.85 -5.98
CA THR A 15 -1.09 1.84 -4.93
C THR A 15 -2.41 2.09 -4.20
N ALA A 16 -2.73 3.34 -3.86
CA ALA A 16 -3.98 3.71 -3.22
C ALA A 16 -5.20 3.41 -4.10
N THR A 17 -5.15 3.73 -5.40
CA THR A 17 -6.23 3.39 -6.33
C THR A 17 -6.48 1.88 -6.37
N LYS A 18 -5.43 1.07 -6.41
CA LYS A 18 -5.56 -0.41 -6.38
C LYS A 18 -6.24 -0.90 -5.10
N ILE A 19 -5.82 -0.39 -3.94
CA ILE A 19 -6.40 -0.76 -2.64
C ILE A 19 -7.88 -0.32 -2.58
N GLN A 20 -8.17 0.91 -3.00
CA GLN A 20 -9.53 1.45 -3.02
C GLN A 20 -10.45 0.58 -3.89
N SER A 21 -10.04 0.27 -5.12
CA SER A 21 -10.83 -0.56 -6.04
C SER A 21 -11.05 -1.97 -5.52
N ARG A 22 -10.07 -2.56 -4.83
CA ARG A 22 -10.14 -3.95 -4.39
C ARG A 22 -10.91 -4.15 -3.09
N TYR A 23 -10.83 -3.21 -2.17
CA TYR A 23 -11.38 -3.36 -0.82
C TYR A 23 -12.49 -2.36 -0.48
N ALA A 24 -12.92 -1.54 -1.44
CA ALA A 24 -13.99 -0.56 -1.28
C ALA A 24 -13.81 0.40 -0.08
N VAL A 25 -12.56 0.70 0.27
CA VAL A 25 -12.21 1.63 1.36
C VAL A 25 -12.27 3.09 0.90
N SER A 26 -12.35 4.03 1.85
CA SER A 26 -12.34 5.46 1.51
C SER A 26 -11.00 5.90 0.89
N LYS A 27 -11.00 7.00 0.14
CA LYS A 27 -9.79 7.53 -0.51
C LYS A 27 -8.67 7.87 0.49
N SER A 28 -9.02 8.44 1.64
CA SER A 28 -8.06 8.76 2.71
C SER A 28 -7.48 7.49 3.32
N GLN A 29 -8.32 6.50 3.62
CA GLN A 29 -7.89 5.21 4.14
C GLN A 29 -7.02 4.43 3.13
N ALA A 30 -7.41 4.41 1.85
CA ALA A 30 -6.62 3.79 0.79
C ALA A 30 -5.22 4.40 0.66
N ARG A 31 -5.10 5.72 0.78
CA ARG A 31 -3.81 6.43 0.75
C ARG A 31 -2.97 6.09 1.97
N TYR A 32 -3.56 6.05 3.16
CA TYR A 32 -2.88 5.64 4.38
C TYR A 32 -2.34 4.20 4.28
N ILE A 33 -3.20 3.27 3.86
CA ILE A 33 -2.83 1.85 3.66
C ILE A 33 -1.74 1.75 2.61
N ALA A 34 -1.81 2.49 1.50
CA ALA A 34 -0.80 2.47 0.45
C ALA A 34 0.60 2.81 1.00
N ILE A 35 0.71 3.84 1.83
CA ILE A 35 1.98 4.24 2.44
C ILE A 35 2.50 3.11 3.35
N LYS A 36 1.65 2.60 4.26
CA LYS A 36 1.99 1.48 5.17
C LYS A 36 2.41 0.22 4.41
N THR A 37 1.78 -0.04 3.27
CA THR A 37 2.07 -1.19 2.41
C THR A 37 3.46 -1.07 1.78
N LEU A 38 3.81 0.11 1.25
CA LEU A 38 5.13 0.34 0.66
C LEU A 38 6.23 0.29 1.72
N ASP A 39 5.97 0.84 2.90
CA ASP A 39 6.89 0.75 4.05
C ASP A 39 7.09 -0.70 4.49
N ALA A 40 6.01 -1.47 4.65
CA ALA A 40 6.09 -2.88 5.03
C ALA A 40 6.84 -3.71 3.99
N LEU A 41 6.65 -3.42 2.70
CA LEU A 41 7.34 -4.12 1.62
C LEU A 41 8.86 -3.91 1.70
N GLU A 42 9.31 -2.65 1.82
CA GLU A 42 10.74 -2.37 1.92
C GLU A 42 11.36 -2.85 3.22
N ALA A 43 10.64 -2.78 4.34
CA ALA A 43 11.12 -3.28 5.63
C ALA A 43 11.40 -4.79 5.62
N HIS A 44 10.76 -5.54 4.72
CA HIS A 44 10.96 -6.98 4.55
C HIS A 44 11.82 -7.33 3.32
N GLY A 45 12.60 -6.36 2.82
CA GLY A 45 13.56 -6.57 1.73
C GLY A 45 12.95 -6.58 0.33
N GLY A 46 11.66 -6.27 0.20
CA GLY A 46 11.00 -6.12 -1.09
C GLY A 46 11.24 -4.75 -1.73
N SER A 47 10.87 -4.62 -3.00
CA SER A 47 11.01 -3.38 -3.76
C SER A 47 9.66 -2.70 -3.96
N SER A 48 9.50 -1.49 -3.41
CA SER A 48 8.33 -0.63 -3.64
C SER A 48 8.13 -0.25 -5.12
N LYS A 49 9.18 -0.39 -5.93
CA LYS A 49 9.16 -0.11 -7.39
C LYS A 49 8.80 -1.34 -8.21
N ASP A 50 8.82 -2.53 -7.63
CA ASP A 50 8.39 -3.77 -8.29
C ASP A 50 6.87 -3.91 -8.18
N SER A 51 6.17 -3.71 -9.29
CA SER A 51 4.71 -3.76 -9.32
C SER A 51 4.13 -5.13 -8.92
N VAL A 52 4.84 -6.22 -9.20
CA VAL A 52 4.39 -7.58 -8.85
C VAL A 52 4.46 -7.78 -7.35
N GLN A 53 5.53 -7.32 -6.71
CA GLN A 53 5.66 -7.39 -5.25
C GLN A 53 4.65 -6.50 -4.55
N VAL A 54 4.44 -5.27 -5.05
CA VAL A 54 3.40 -4.36 -4.54
C VAL A 54 2.02 -4.99 -4.65
N GLU A 55 1.69 -5.67 -5.75
CA GLU A 55 0.42 -6.37 -5.88
C GLU A 55 0.29 -7.52 -4.87
N ARG A 56 1.30 -8.36 -4.72
CA ARG A 56 1.27 -9.48 -3.76
C ARG A 56 1.04 -9.02 -2.32
N ILE A 57 1.73 -7.95 -1.90
CA ILE A 57 1.56 -7.43 -0.54
C ILE A 57 0.18 -6.78 -0.34
N ILE A 58 -0.38 -6.13 -1.36
CA ILE A 58 -1.77 -5.66 -1.32
C ILE A 58 -2.71 -6.85 -1.11
N GLU A 59 -2.53 -7.94 -1.86
CA GLU A 59 -3.44 -9.09 -1.75
C GLU A 59 -3.40 -9.77 -0.38
N VAL A 60 -2.20 -10.06 0.11
CA VAL A 60 -2.00 -10.89 1.30
C VAL A 60 -2.05 -10.04 2.57
N VAL A 61 -1.25 -8.98 2.63
CA VAL A 61 -1.03 -8.23 3.87
C VAL A 61 -2.15 -7.21 4.09
N VAL A 62 -2.49 -6.40 3.08
CA VAL A 62 -3.61 -5.43 3.23
C VAL A 62 -4.94 -6.17 3.43
N GLY A 63 -5.17 -7.26 2.70
CA GLY A 63 -6.34 -8.11 2.93
C GLY A 63 -6.44 -8.64 4.36
N SER A 64 -5.32 -9.07 4.94
CA SER A 64 -5.25 -9.51 6.35
C SER A 64 -5.50 -8.35 7.32
N TRP A 65 -4.88 -7.19 7.10
CA TRP A 65 -5.06 -6.02 7.96
C TRP A 65 -6.51 -5.55 8.03
N LEU A 66 -7.18 -5.49 6.88
CA LEU A 66 -8.58 -5.07 6.81
C LEU A 66 -9.53 -6.09 7.45
N LYS A 67 -9.26 -7.40 7.30
CA LYS A 67 -10.05 -8.45 7.94
C LYS A 67 -9.90 -8.45 9.46
N ASN A 68 -8.71 -8.16 9.96
CA ASN A 68 -8.39 -8.20 11.39
C ASN A 68 -8.61 -6.86 12.10
N GLY A 69 -8.99 -5.80 11.38
CA GLY A 69 -9.14 -4.45 11.96
C GLY A 69 -7.82 -3.81 12.40
N ASN A 70 -6.67 -4.25 11.86
CA ASN A 70 -5.32 -3.84 12.27
C ASN A 70 -4.83 -2.56 11.55
N LEU A 71 -5.72 -1.60 11.28
CA LEU A 71 -5.40 -0.39 10.49
C LEU A 71 -5.67 0.92 11.22
#